data_AF-A0A7J9CLY0-F1
#
_entry.id   AF-A0A7J9CLY0-F1
#
_cell.length_a   1.000
_cell.length_b   1.000
_cell.length_c   1.000
_cell.angle_alpha   90.00
_cell.angle_beta   90.00
_cell.angle_gamma   90.00
#
_symmetry.space_group_name_H-M   'P 1'
#
loop_
_entity.id
_entity.type
_entity.pdbx_description
1 polymer ?
#
loop_
_entity_poly.entity_id
_entity_poly.type
_entity_poly.pdbx_seq_one_letter_code
_entity_poly.pdbx_strand_id
1 'polypeptide(L)'
;MYSDANSKFNFSIGWLEWFKARHGIKSYRRFGESSSVVMENIEDALPQIRAKLEIFDWKDIYNMDETGLFYHLQAEHSLATKQLEGRKKDKERLTVVVYCNRDGSNKVPLWVIGKFANPRCFKHVNIDTSWKVTRKEK
;
A
#
# COMPACT_ATOMS: atom_id res chain seq x y z
N MET A 1 -4.63 -36.78 -37.89
CA MET A 1 -3.56 -36.78 -36.88
C MET A 1 -2.99 -35.37 -36.81
N TYR A 2 -3.44 -34.54 -35.88
CA TYR A 2 -2.83 -33.23 -35.62
C TYR A 2 -2.03 -33.37 -34.33
N SER A 3 -0.71 -33.25 -34.45
CA SER A 3 0.24 -33.30 -33.36
C SER A 3 0.04 -32.10 -32.43
N ASP A 4 -0.11 -32.39 -31.14
CA ASP A 4 -0.15 -31.41 -30.04
C ASP A 4 1.11 -30.54 -30.02
N ALA A 5 1.03 -29.36 -30.63
CA ALA A 5 2.01 -28.30 -30.47
C ALA A 5 1.62 -27.43 -29.26
N ASN A 6 1.69 -28.00 -28.05
CA ASN A 6 1.57 -27.24 -26.81
C ASN A 6 2.75 -27.51 -25.88
N SER A 7 3.97 -27.44 -26.42
CA SER A 7 5.14 -27.29 -25.55
C SER A 7 5.10 -25.87 -24.99
N LYS A 8 4.77 -25.74 -23.70
CA LYS A 8 4.88 -24.47 -22.97
C LYS A 8 6.31 -23.95 -23.16
N PHE A 9 6.44 -22.91 -23.97
CA PHE A 9 7.70 -22.23 -24.21
C PHE A 9 8.18 -21.66 -22.87
N ASN A 10 9.22 -22.24 -22.29
CA ASN A 10 9.68 -21.93 -20.94
C ASN A 10 11.11 -21.40 -21.01
N PHE A 11 11.28 -20.12 -20.70
CA PHE A 11 12.61 -19.52 -20.66
C PHE A 11 13.29 -19.86 -19.33
N SER A 12 14.57 -20.24 -19.38
CA SER A 12 15.35 -20.41 -18.16
C SER A 12 15.64 -19.04 -17.53
N ILE A 13 15.74 -19.00 -16.21
CA ILE A 13 16.16 -17.79 -15.46
C ILE A 13 17.51 -17.29 -15.98
N GLY A 14 18.43 -18.21 -16.32
CA GLY A 14 19.71 -17.88 -16.92
C GLY A 14 19.58 -17.13 -18.25
N TRP A 15 18.68 -17.55 -19.16
CA TRP A 15 18.46 -16.81 -20.41
C TRP A 15 18.07 -15.35 -20.16
N LEU A 16 17.19 -15.11 -19.18
CA LEU A 16 16.75 -13.76 -18.81
C LEU A 16 17.88 -12.91 -18.20
N GLU A 17 18.73 -13.51 -17.38
CA GLU A 17 19.91 -12.84 -16.80
C GLU A 17 20.92 -12.45 -17.88
N TRP A 18 21.26 -13.38 -18.79
CA TRP A 18 22.16 -13.12 -19.90
C TRP A 18 21.59 -12.07 -20.88
N PHE A 19 20.29 -12.11 -21.14
CA PHE A 19 19.60 -11.10 -21.95
C PHE A 19 19.71 -9.70 -21.32
N LYS A 20 19.43 -9.58 -20.02
CA LYS A 20 19.58 -8.31 -19.29
C LYS A 20 21.03 -7.81 -19.32
N ALA A 21 22.00 -8.69 -19.11
CA ALA A 21 23.42 -8.35 -19.14
C ALA A 21 23.86 -7.85 -20.53
N ARG A 22 23.48 -8.56 -21.59
CA ARG A 22 23.82 -8.21 -22.98
C ARG A 22 23.28 -6.84 -23.39
N HIS A 23 22.07 -6.51 -22.97
CA HIS A 23 21.42 -5.25 -23.31
C HIS A 23 21.61 -4.16 -22.25
N GLY A 24 22.41 -4.40 -21.20
CA GLY A 24 22.68 -3.43 -20.13
C GLY A 24 21.45 -3.07 -19.30
N ILE A 25 20.43 -3.92 -19.24
CA ILE A 25 19.18 -3.66 -18.52
C ILE A 25 19.41 -3.87 -17.02
N LYS A 26 19.25 -2.80 -16.24
CA LYS A 26 19.41 -2.81 -14.78
C LYS A 26 18.15 -2.31 -14.09
N SER A 27 17.92 -2.76 -12.86
CA SER A 27 16.88 -2.23 -11.97
C SER A 27 17.43 -1.00 -11.25
N TYR A 28 16.75 0.13 -11.38
CA TYR A 28 17.10 1.36 -10.67
C TYR A 28 16.05 1.65 -9.61
N ARG A 29 16.46 1.74 -8.34
CA ARG A 29 15.58 2.10 -7.21
C ARG A 29 15.38 3.61 -7.15
N ARG A 30 14.13 4.07 -7.05
CA ARG A 30 13.79 5.48 -6.84
C ARG A 30 13.51 5.74 -5.37
N PHE A 31 14.41 6.46 -4.70
CA PHE A 31 14.25 6.85 -3.30
C PHE A 31 13.01 7.73 -3.11
N GLY A 32 12.30 7.51 -2.00
CA GLY A 32 11.31 8.43 -1.44
C GLY A 32 11.74 8.81 -0.02
N GLU A 33 11.41 10.02 0.42
CA GLU A 33 11.69 10.47 1.79
C GLU A 33 11.03 9.54 2.82
N SER A 34 11.84 8.99 3.72
CA SER A 34 11.37 8.37 4.96
C SER A 34 11.29 9.46 6.03
N SER A 35 10.13 9.64 6.64
CA SER A 35 10.01 10.50 7.82
C SER A 35 10.81 9.88 8.96
N SER A 36 11.87 10.56 9.41
CA SER A 36 12.69 10.12 10.53
C SER A 36 11.91 10.26 11.83
N VAL A 37 11.55 9.13 12.44
CA VAL A 37 10.97 9.10 13.79
C VAL A 37 12.11 8.98 14.79
N VAL A 38 12.11 9.83 15.82
CA VAL A 38 13.10 9.77 16.91
C VAL A 38 12.74 8.60 17.83
N MET A 39 13.49 7.51 17.71
CA MET A 39 13.21 6.24 18.42
C MET A 39 13.33 6.37 19.94
N GLU A 40 14.18 7.27 20.42
CA GLU A 40 14.43 7.48 21.86
C GLU A 40 13.16 7.91 22.62
N ASN A 41 12.33 8.77 22.02
CA ASN A 41 11.06 9.20 22.62
C ASN A 41 10.02 8.07 22.71
N ILE A 42 10.17 7.01 21.91
CA ILE A 42 9.24 5.87 21.89
C ILE A 42 9.55 4.90 23.04
N GLU A 43 10.83 4.72 23.37
CA GLU A 43 11.26 3.77 24.41
C GLU A 43 10.73 4.17 25.80
N ASP A 44 10.64 5.46 26.10
CA ASP A 44 10.12 5.96 27.38
C ASP A 44 8.58 5.99 27.44
N ALA A 45 7.92 6.22 26.30
CA ALA A 45 6.46 6.40 26.25
C ALA A 45 5.70 5.07 26.21
N LEU A 46 6.25 4.04 25.55
CA LEU A 46 5.56 2.75 25.36
C LEU A 46 5.24 2.01 26.68
N PRO A 47 6.15 1.93 27.67
CA PRO A 47 5.86 1.25 28.94
C PRO A 47 4.68 1.90 29.69
N GLN A 48 4.61 3.23 29.69
CA GLN A 48 3.55 3.98 30.38
C GLN A 48 2.18 3.74 29.72
N ILE A 49 2.14 3.70 28.39
CA ILE A 49 0.92 3.39 27.64
C ILE A 49 0.48 1.95 27.92
N ARG A 50 1.40 0.98 27.91
CA ARG A 50 1.09 -0.42 28.20
C ARG A 50 0.51 -0.61 29.60
N ALA A 51 1.12 0.01 30.61
CA ALA A 51 0.61 -0.05 31.98
C ALA A 51 -0.83 0.50 32.10
N LYS A 52 -1.15 1.59 31.39
CA LYS A 52 -2.52 2.13 31.34
C LYS A 52 -3.50 1.22 30.59
N LEU A 53 -3.03 0.42 29.64
CA LEU A 53 -3.87 -0.49 28.87
C LEU A 53 -4.11 -1.83 29.57
N GLU A 54 -3.29 -2.22 30.55
CA GLU A 54 -3.42 -3.50 31.27
C GLU A 54 -4.71 -3.64 32.08
N ILE A 55 -5.37 -2.53 32.44
CA ILE A 55 -6.66 -2.55 33.15
C ILE A 55 -7.84 -2.95 32.25
N PHE A 56 -7.64 -3.01 30.93
CA PHE A 56 -8.67 -3.34 29.95
C PHE A 56 -8.46 -4.73 29.37
N ASP A 57 -9.56 -5.44 29.12
CA ASP A 57 -9.51 -6.70 28.36
C ASP A 57 -9.01 -6.44 26.93
N TRP A 58 -8.36 -7.43 26.33
CA TRP A 58 -7.79 -7.29 24.98
C TRP A 58 -8.84 -7.00 23.91
N LYS A 59 -10.08 -7.48 24.10
CA LYS A 59 -11.22 -7.19 23.21
C LYS A 59 -11.65 -5.72 23.23
N ASP A 60 -11.33 -4.99 24.30
CA ASP A 60 -11.76 -3.61 24.55
C ASP A 60 -10.66 -2.57 24.25
N ILE A 61 -9.46 -3.04 23.89
CA ILE A 61 -8.35 -2.18 23.45
C ILE A 61 -8.44 -2.04 21.93
N TYR A 62 -8.80 -0.86 21.45
CA TYR A 62 -8.88 -0.56 20.03
C TYR A 62 -7.77 0.34 19.54
N ASN A 63 -7.34 0.11 18.30
CA ASN A 63 -6.48 1.02 17.56
C ASN A 63 -7.19 1.47 16.29
N MET A 64 -6.98 2.75 15.93
CA MET A 64 -7.50 3.37 14.72
C MET A 64 -6.36 4.10 14.04
N ASP A 65 -6.15 3.86 12.75
CA ASP A 65 -5.14 4.59 12.00
C ASP A 65 -5.59 4.88 10.56
N GLU A 66 -5.03 5.94 9.98
CA GLU A 66 -5.24 6.36 8.59
C GLU A 66 -4.07 5.90 7.71
N THR A 67 -4.34 5.04 6.72
CA THR A 67 -3.35 4.66 5.71
C THR A 67 -3.69 5.24 4.33
N GLY A 68 -2.66 5.58 3.57
CA GLY A 68 -2.80 6.07 2.19
C GLY A 68 -2.66 4.94 1.18
N LEU A 69 -3.74 4.61 0.47
CA LEU A 69 -3.72 3.70 -0.67
C LEU A 69 -3.43 4.47 -1.96
N PHE A 70 -2.20 4.37 -2.47
CA PHE A 70 -1.79 5.03 -3.70
C PHE A 70 -2.02 4.12 -4.92
N TYR A 71 -3.21 4.23 -5.52
CA TYR A 71 -3.64 3.35 -6.62
C TYR A 71 -3.03 3.73 -7.98
N HIS A 72 -2.53 4.97 -8.13
CA HIS A 72 -1.81 5.43 -9.33
C HIS A 72 -0.28 5.46 -9.17
N LEU A 73 0.25 4.96 -8.05
CA LEU A 73 1.69 4.99 -7.79
C LEU A 73 2.43 4.05 -8.74
N GLN A 74 3.34 4.60 -9.54
CA GLN A 74 4.23 3.80 -10.37
C GLN A 74 5.23 3.02 -9.50
N ALA A 75 5.58 1.80 -9.95
CA ALA A 75 6.59 0.97 -9.32
C ALA A 75 7.90 1.76 -9.04
N GLU A 76 8.49 1.51 -7.86
CA GLU A 76 9.72 2.21 -7.43
C GLU A 76 10.94 1.81 -8.25
N HIS A 77 10.87 0.66 -8.90
CA HIS A 77 11.91 0.11 -9.74
C HIS A 77 11.45 0.10 -11.19
N SER A 78 12.28 0.66 -12.07
CA SER A 78 12.13 0.52 -13.51
C SER A 78 13.35 -0.18 -14.09
N LEU A 79 13.12 -1.11 -15.00
CA LEU A 79 14.17 -1.67 -15.85
C LEU A 79 14.54 -0.64 -16.91
N ALA A 80 15.81 -0.24 -16.94
CA ALA A 80 16.30 0.72 -17.92
C ALA A 80 17.74 0.38 -18.31
N THR A 81 18.15 0.82 -19.49
CA THR A 81 19.53 0.71 -19.99
C THR A 81 20.42 1.87 -19.52
N LYS A 82 19.81 2.93 -19.01
CA LYS A 82 20.46 4.09 -18.39
C LYS A 82 19.61 4.56 -17.21
N GLN A 83 20.25 5.24 -16.25
CA GLN A 83 19.51 5.89 -15.17
C GLN A 83 18.60 6.96 -15.77
N LEU A 84 17.29 6.77 -15.63
CA LEU A 84 16.30 7.72 -16.07
C LEU A 84 16.11 8.78 -14.99
N GLU A 85 15.94 10.03 -15.40
CA GLU A 85 15.55 11.12 -14.49
C GLU A 85 14.25 10.77 -13.76
N GLY A 86 14.17 11.16 -12.49
CA GLY A 86 13.01 10.88 -11.66
C GLY A 86 11.78 11.60 -12.19
N ARG A 87 10.77 10.85 -12.67
CA ARG A 87 9.44 11.42 -12.92
C ARG A 87 8.75 11.71 -11.60
N LYS A 88 8.03 12.83 -11.52
CA LYS A 88 7.14 13.15 -10.40
C LYS A 88 6.18 11.98 -10.20
N LYS A 89 6.27 11.31 -9.05
CA LYS A 89 5.36 10.21 -8.70
C LYS A 89 3.95 10.76 -8.61
N ASP A 90 2.99 10.09 -9.24
CA ASP A 90 1.59 10.35 -8.97
C ASP A 90 1.29 9.90 -7.53
N LYS A 91 0.94 10.87 -6.69
CA LYS A 91 0.63 10.67 -5.27
C LYS A 91 -0.88 10.70 -5.03
N GLU A 92 -1.69 10.54 -6.09
CA GLU A 92 -3.12 10.30 -5.92
C GLU A 92 -3.33 9.08 -5.03
N ARG A 93 -4.08 9.32 -3.94
CA ARG A 93 -4.31 8.34 -2.89
C ARG A 93 -5.75 8.40 -2.42
N LEU A 94 -6.27 7.24 -2.05
CA LEU A 94 -7.44 7.11 -1.19
C LEU A 94 -6.92 7.02 0.25
N THR A 95 -7.52 7.78 1.16
CA THR A 95 -7.24 7.58 2.58
C THR A 95 -8.18 6.49 3.08
N VAL A 96 -7.64 5.49 3.76
CA VAL A 96 -8.42 4.40 4.34
C VAL A 96 -8.18 4.45 5.84
N VAL A 97 -9.26 4.54 6.60
CA VAL A 97 -9.24 4.37 8.05
C VAL A 97 -9.42 2.89 8.34
N VAL A 98 -8.51 2.35 9.14
CA VAL A 98 -8.57 0.99 9.67
C VAL A 98 -8.83 1.06 11.16
N TYR A 99 -9.75 0.22 11.65
CA TYR A 99 -10.11 0.14 13.06
C TYR A 99 -10.24 -1.33 13.47
N CYS A 100 -9.52 -1.72 14.51
CA CYS A 100 -9.47 -3.10 14.99
C CYS A 100 -9.17 -3.14 16.49
N ASN A 101 -9.74 -4.11 17.20
CA ASN A 101 -9.30 -4.41 18.56
C ASN A 101 -8.00 -5.22 18.58
N ARG A 102 -7.37 -5.25 19.76
CA ARG A 102 -6.04 -5.84 19.96
C ARG A 102 -6.00 -7.35 19.72
N ASP A 103 -7.07 -8.07 20.02
CA ASP A 103 -7.18 -9.52 19.78
C ASP A 103 -7.63 -9.87 18.34
N GLY A 104 -8.09 -8.88 17.56
CA GLY A 104 -8.56 -9.04 16.19
C GLY A 104 -9.94 -9.67 16.04
N SER A 105 -10.68 -9.88 17.13
CA SER A 105 -12.03 -10.43 17.11
C SER A 105 -13.06 -9.46 16.54
N ASN A 106 -12.83 -8.16 16.69
CA ASN A 106 -13.66 -7.10 16.14
C ASN A 106 -12.87 -6.25 15.13
N LYS A 107 -13.30 -6.33 13.87
CA LYS A 107 -12.80 -5.50 12.77
C LYS A 107 -13.95 -4.70 12.22
N VAL A 108 -13.85 -3.37 12.32
CA VAL A 108 -14.84 -2.50 11.71
C VAL A 108 -14.58 -2.41 10.22
N PRO A 109 -15.63 -2.34 9.37
CA PRO A 109 -15.44 -2.12 7.96
C PRO A 109 -14.56 -0.90 7.64
N LEU A 110 -13.53 -1.08 6.82
CA LEU A 110 -12.70 -0.05 6.20
C LEU A 110 -13.50 1.19 5.78
N TRP A 111 -13.12 2.34 6.33
CA TRP A 111 -13.75 3.59 5.96
C TRP A 111 -12.87 4.31 4.96
N VAL A 112 -13.37 4.46 3.72
CA VAL A 112 -12.67 5.15 2.64
C VAL A 112 -12.99 6.64 2.69
N ILE A 113 -11.97 7.46 2.91
CA ILE A 113 -12.05 8.91 2.88
C ILE A 113 -11.52 9.40 1.53
N GLY A 114 -12.42 9.98 0.75
CA GLY A 114 -12.13 10.54 -0.56
C GLY A 114 -11.90 12.05 -0.52
N LYS A 115 -11.31 12.58 -1.60
CA LYS A 115 -11.18 14.04 -1.80
C LYS A 115 -12.55 14.71 -2.03
N PHE A 116 -13.47 14.00 -2.66
CA PHE A 116 -14.80 14.48 -3.03
C PHE A 116 -15.86 13.57 -2.39
N ALA A 117 -16.94 14.17 -1.87
CA ALA A 117 -18.05 13.42 -1.29
C ALA A 117 -18.73 12.52 -2.33
N ASN A 118 -18.93 13.03 -3.56
CA ASN A 118 -19.46 12.29 -4.71
C ASN A 118 -18.45 12.36 -5.87
N PRO A 119 -17.51 11.42 -5.98
CA PRO A 119 -16.55 11.41 -7.07
C PRO A 119 -17.26 11.20 -8.41
N ARG A 120 -16.93 12.02 -9.41
CA ARG A 120 -17.56 11.95 -10.75
C ARG A 120 -17.36 10.61 -11.45
N CYS A 121 -16.27 9.89 -11.14
CA CYS A 121 -15.98 8.57 -11.69
C CYS A 121 -16.98 7.48 -11.26
N PHE A 122 -17.76 7.72 -10.20
CA PHE A 122 -18.80 6.81 -9.72
C PHE A 122 -20.21 7.27 -10.09
N LYS A 123 -20.34 8.27 -10.97
CA LYS A 123 -21.64 8.69 -11.48
C LYS A 123 -22.27 7.50 -12.22
N HIS A 124 -23.43 7.03 -11.74
CA HIS A 124 -24.18 5.85 -12.21
C HIS A 124 -23.65 4.48 -11.75
N VAL A 125 -22.68 4.42 -10.83
CA VAL A 125 -22.36 3.19 -10.11
C VAL A 125 -23.23 3.15 -8.86
N ASN A 126 -24.09 2.14 -8.74
CA ASN A 126 -24.78 1.89 -7.48
C ASN A 126 -23.77 1.27 -6.51
N ILE A 127 -23.09 2.14 -5.77
CA ILE A 127 -22.21 1.74 -4.69
C ILE A 127 -23.12 1.37 -3.51
N ASP A 128 -23.71 0.17 -3.56
CA ASP A 128 -24.34 -0.43 -2.39
C ASP A 128 -23.21 -0.93 -1.48
N THR A 129 -22.64 -0.02 -0.69
CA THR A 129 -21.51 -0.35 0.16
C THR A 129 -21.85 -0.24 1.62
N SER A 130 -21.56 -1.31 2.33
CA SER A 130 -21.30 -1.32 3.78
C SER A 130 -20.19 -0.35 4.21
N TRP A 131 -19.46 0.25 3.27
CA TRP A 131 -18.43 1.25 3.48
C TRP A 131 -19.03 2.66 3.37
N LYS A 132 -18.79 3.50 4.38
CA LYS A 132 -19.14 4.92 4.30
C LYS A 132 -18.04 5.66 3.56
N VAL A 133 -18.40 6.46 2.56
CA VAL A 133 -17.47 7.40 1.91
C VAL A 133 -17.75 8.78 2.47
N THR A 134 -16.75 9.40 3.09
CA THR A 134 -16.87 10.77 3.60
C THR A 134 -15.74 11.65 3.07
N ARG A 135 -16.02 12.95 3.00
CA ARG A 135 -15.04 13.97 2.64
C ARG A 135 -14.31 14.42 3.90
N LYS A 136 -12.98 14.50 3.85
CA LYS A 136 -12.20 15.16 4.91
C LYS A 136 -12.46 16.67 4.85
N GLU A 137 -13.09 17.24 5.88
CA GLU A 137 -13.14 18.69 6.07
C GLU A 137 -11.75 19.18 6.49
N LYS A 138 -11.38 20.38 6.01
CA LYS A 138 -10.09 21.00 6.31
C LYS A 138 -10.18 21.79 7.61
#